data_AF-A0A354ZIH9-F1
#
_entry.id   AF-A0A354ZIH9-F1
#
_cell.length_a   1.000
_cell.length_b   1.000
_cell.length_c   1.000
_cell.angle_alpha   90.00
_cell.angle_beta   90.00
_cell.angle_gamma   90.00
#
_symmetry.space_group_name_H-M   'P 1'
#
loop_
_entity.id
_entity.type
_entity.pdbx_description
1 polymer ?
#
loop_
_entity_poly.entity_id
_entity_poly.type
_entity_poly.pdbx_seq_one_letter_code
_entity_poly.pdbx_strand_id
1 'polypeptide(L)' 'LRCILWRQWKRTYTRARNLMKRGLTEERAWRSAANGRGPWWNAGASHMNQAFPKSFFDSFGLVSLLNQHRRFQSAT' A
#
# COMPACT_ATOMS: atom_id res chain seq x y z
N LEU A 1 -5.86 0.37 4.64
CA LEU A 1 -5.96 0.79 3.21
C LEU A 1 -5.26 -0.19 2.27
N ARG A 2 -3.96 -0.44 2.43
CA ARG A 2 -3.23 -1.45 1.62
C ARG A 2 -3.86 -2.85 1.65
N CYS A 3 -4.38 -3.27 2.81
CA CYS A 3 -5.11 -4.54 2.94
C CYS A 3 -6.37 -4.60 2.04
N ILE A 4 -7.11 -3.49 1.93
CA ILE A 4 -8.30 -3.41 1.07
C ILE A 4 -7.88 -3.46 -0.41
N LEU A 5 -6.86 -2.70 -0.80
CA LEU A 5 -6.30 -2.75 -2.16
C LEU A 5 -5.89 -4.18 -2.55
N TRP A 6 -5.21 -4.89 -1.65
CA TRP A 6 -4.82 -6.28 -1.88
C TRP A 6 -6.01 -7.22 -2.05
N ARG A 7 -7.07 -7.04 -1.24
CA ARG A 7 -8.32 -7.81 -1.35
C ARG A 7 -9.10 -7.52 -2.63
N GLN A 8 -9.09 -6.27 -3.09
CA GLN A 8 -9.70 -5.87 -4.37
C GLN A 8 -8.99 -6.54 -5.55
N TRP A 9 -7.67 -6.76 -5.46
CA TRP A 9 -6.90 -7.49 -6.47
C TRP A 9 -7.01 -9.00 -6.26
N LYS A 10 -8.16 -9.56 -6.65
CA LYS A 10 -8.48 -10.98 -6.42
C LYS A 10 -7.56 -11.95 -7.17
N ARG A 11 -7.12 -11.61 -8.39
CA ARG A 11 -6.31 -12.49 -9.25
C ARG A 11 -4.83 -12.17 -9.13
N THR A 12 -3.98 -13.19 -9.10
CA THR A 12 -2.51 -13.06 -9.02
C THR A 12 -1.96 -12.18 -10.13
N TYR A 13 -2.42 -12.38 -11.37
CA TYR A 13 -2.04 -11.52 -12.50
C TYR A 13 -2.40 -10.03 -12.25
N THR A 14 -3.60 -9.75 -11.74
CA THR A 14 -4.02 -8.38 -11.41
C THR A 14 -3.12 -7.76 -10.34
N ARG A 15 -2.69 -8.53 -9.34
CA ARG A 15 -1.73 -8.07 -8.32
C ARG A 15 -0.39 -7.71 -8.96
N ALA A 16 0.20 -8.63 -9.72
CA ALA A 16 1.49 -8.40 -10.38
C ALA A 16 1.43 -7.19 -11.32
N ARG A 17 0.40 -7.12 -12.18
CA ARG A 17 0.18 -6.00 -13.11
C ARG A 17 0.07 -4.66 -12.38
N ASN A 18 -0.71 -4.60 -11.29
CA ASN A 18 -0.87 -3.35 -10.56
C ASN A 18 0.38 -2.97 -9.77
N LEU A 19 1.16 -3.93 -9.26
CA LEU A 19 2.45 -3.67 -8.65
C LEU A 19 3.46 -3.12 -9.67
N MET A 20 3.50 -3.67 -10.90
CA MET A 20 4.33 -3.15 -11.98
C MET A 20 3.95 -1.71 -12.35
N LYS A 21 2.64 -1.42 -12.46
CA LYS A 21 2.14 -0.05 -12.66
C LYS A 21 2.54 0.92 -11.54
N ARG A 22 2.95 0.41 -10.39
CA ARG A 22 3.45 1.19 -9.24
C ARG A 22 4.98 1.23 -9.17
N GLY A 23 5.67 0.87 -10.24
CA GLY A 23 7.12 0.99 -10.37
C GLY A 23 7.90 -0.17 -9.76
N LEU A 24 7.26 -1.31 -9.47
CA LEU A 24 7.99 -2.53 -9.15
C LEU A 24 8.47 -3.20 -10.44
N THR A 25 9.70 -3.72 -10.43
CA THR A 25 10.19 -4.62 -11.48
C THR A 25 9.27 -5.83 -11.61
N GLU A 26 9.13 -6.36 -12.82
CA GLU A 26 8.29 -7.52 -13.11
C GLU A 26 8.56 -8.71 -12.19
N GLU A 27 9.83 -9.10 -12.04
CA GLU A 27 10.25 -10.22 -11.17
C GLU A 27 9.73 -10.05 -9.74
N ARG A 28 9.99 -8.89 -9.13
CA ARG A 28 9.54 -8.57 -7.76
C ARG A 28 8.03 -8.50 -7.65
N ALA A 29 7.33 -7.97 -8.65
CA ALA A 29 5.88 -7.88 -8.68
C ALA A 29 5.25 -9.28 -8.67
N TRP A 30 5.76 -10.20 -9.50
CA TRP A 30 5.30 -11.58 -9.55
C TRP A 30 5.62 -12.36 -8.29
N ARG A 31 6.86 -12.26 -7.79
CA ARG A 31 7.27 -12.87 -6.50
C ARG A 31 6.37 -12.41 -5.36
N SER A 32 6.00 -11.13 -5.34
CA SER A 32 5.10 -10.57 -4.32
C SER A 32 3.66 -11.04 -4.50
N ALA A 33 3.15 -11.06 -5.74
CA ALA A 33 1.78 -11.47 -6.03
C ALA A 33 1.49 -12.94 -5.70
N ALA A 34 2.47 -13.82 -5.92
CA ALA A 34 2.36 -15.28 -5.79
C ALA A 34 2.97 -15.85 -4.49
N ASN A 35 3.28 -15.02 -3.49
CA ASN A 35 3.98 -15.44 -2.27
C ASN A 35 3.17 -16.31 -1.28
N GLY A 36 1.92 -16.66 -1.58
CA GLY A 36 1.04 -17.46 -0.71
C GLY A 36 0.59 -16.80 0.60
N ARG A 37 1.00 -15.55 0.87
CA ARG A 37 0.66 -14.85 2.12
C ARG A 37 -0.73 -14.20 2.05
N GLY A 38 -1.39 -14.09 3.19
CA GLY A 38 -2.71 -13.48 3.31
C GLY A 38 -2.71 -11.94 3.11
N PRO A 39 -3.89 -11.31 2.99
CA PRO A 39 -3.99 -9.88 2.75
C PRO A 39 -3.40 -9.00 3.85
N TRP A 40 -3.53 -9.40 5.11
CA TRP A 40 -2.98 -8.65 6.24
C TRP A 40 -1.45 -8.59 6.19
N TRP A 41 -0.81 -9.73 5.95
CA TRP A 41 0.65 -9.81 5.81
C TRP A 41 1.14 -8.96 4.64
N ASN A 42 0.51 -9.09 3.47
CA ASN A 42 0.90 -8.31 2.28
C ASN A 42 0.69 -6.81 2.48
N ALA A 43 -0.32 -6.39 3.23
CA ALA A 43 -0.58 -4.97 3.50
C ALA A 43 0.57 -4.26 4.22
N GLY A 44 1.31 -4.96 5.07
CA GLY A 44 2.47 -4.43 5.79
C GLY A 44 3.80 -4.71 5.11
N ALA A 45 3.82 -5.51 4.05
CA ALA A 45 5.05 -5.95 3.40
C ALA A 45 5.74 -4.83 2.59
N SER A 46 7.05 -4.95 2.42
CA SER A 46 7.90 -3.93 1.77
C SER A 46 7.42 -3.57 0.34
N HIS A 47 6.96 -4.55 -0.43
CA HIS A 47 6.45 -4.33 -1.78
C HIS A 47 5.18 -3.46 -1.80
N MET A 48 4.27 -3.62 -0.84
CA MET A 48 3.07 -2.78 -0.74
C MET A 48 3.38 -1.39 -0.17
N ASN A 49 4.37 -1.28 0.71
CA ASN A 49 4.83 0.03 1.20
C ASN A 49 5.49 0.85 0.09
N GLN A 50 6.26 0.20 -0.78
CA GLN A 50 6.80 0.85 -1.98
C GLN A 50 5.71 1.21 -3.00
N ALA A 51 4.79 0.29 -3.29
CA ALA A 51 3.75 0.52 -4.29
C ALA A 51 2.72 1.60 -3.85
N PHE A 52 2.49 1.72 -2.55
CA PHE A 52 1.55 2.65 -1.94
C PHE A 52 2.19 3.30 -0.71
N PRO A 53 3.12 4.25 -0.88
CA PRO A 53 3.70 4.96 0.26
C PRO A 53 2.65 5.79 1.00
N LYS A 54 2.99 6.33 2.18
CA LYS A 54 2.09 7.23 2.91
C LYS A 54 1.69 8.43 2.03
N SER A 55 2.64 9.01 1.30
CA SER A 55 2.42 10.15 0.40
C SER A 55 1.36 9.89 -0.66
N PHE A 56 1.24 8.64 -1.12
CA PHE A 56 0.16 8.27 -2.05
C PHE A 56 -1.22 8.44 -1.39
N PHE A 57 -1.38 8.11 -0.11
CA PHE A 57 -2.66 8.32 0.55
C PHE A 57 -2.90 9.80 0.87
N ASP A 58 -1.84 10.53 1.21
CA ASP A 58 -1.91 11.98 1.42
C ASP A 58 -2.39 12.71 0.14
N SER A 59 -1.89 12.32 -1.04
CA SER A 59 -2.31 12.90 -2.33
C SER A 59 -3.75 12.55 -2.72
N PHE A 60 -4.36 11.54 -2.08
CA PHE A 60 -5.77 11.18 -2.23
C PHE A 60 -6.66 11.83 -1.17
N GLY A 61 -6.12 12.80 -0.40
CA GLY A 61 -6.86 13.56 0.58
C GLY A 61 -7.02 12.87 1.94
N LEU A 62 -6.32 11.76 2.19
CA LEU A 62 -6.37 11.14 3.50
C LEU A 62 -5.56 11.94 4.51
N VAL A 63 -6.22 12.32 5.60
CA VAL A 63 -5.59 13.06 6.69
C VAL A 63 -4.74 12.15 7.58
N SER A 64 -3.56 12.64 7.96
CA SER A 64 -2.75 11.99 8.99
C SER A 64 -3.28 12.34 10.38
N LEU A 65 -3.81 11.35 11.10
CA LEU A 65 -4.28 11.53 12.49
C LEU A 65 -3.18 12.08 13.40
N LEU A 66 -1.93 11.61 13.24
CA LEU A 66 -0.78 12.11 14.00
C LEU A 66 -0.51 13.60 13.74
N ASN A 67 -0.57 14.03 12.49
CA ASN A 67 -0.38 15.45 12.16
C ASN A 67 -1.52 16.29 12.72
N GLN A 68 -2.76 15.81 12.65
CA GLN A 68 -3.91 16.52 13.26
C GLN A 68 -3.74 16.63 14.78
N HIS A 69 -3.39 15.54 15.45
CA HIS A 69 -3.13 15.53 16.89
C HIS A 69 -2.05 16.56 17.29
N ARG A 70 -0.90 16.55 16.60
CA ARG A 70 0.18 17.51 16.85
C ARG A 70 -0.25 18.96 16.61
N ARG A 71 -1.01 19.21 15.54
CA ARG A 71 -1.54 20.55 15.23
C ARG A 71 -2.42 21.10 16.36
N PHE A 72 -3.24 20.26 16.97
CA PHE A 72 -4.10 20.68 18.08
C PHE A 72 -3.32 20.85 19.39
N GLN A 73 -2.29 20.03 19.64
CA GLN A 73 -1.42 20.20 20.80
C GLN A 73 -0.55 21.45 20.75
N SER A 74 -0.12 21.88 19.56
CA SER A 74 0.70 23.09 19.39
C SER A 74 -0.12 24.40 19.36
N ALA A 75 -1.45 24.31 19.37
CA ALA A 75 -2.35 25.47 19.32
C ALA A 75 -2.85 25.89 20.71
N THR A 76 -2.27 25.33 21.78
CA THR A 76 -2.50 25.70 23.19
C THR A 76 -1.28 26.45 23.70
#